data_AF-A0AB39SE54-F1
#
_entry.id   AF-A0AB39SE54-F1
#
_cell.length_a   1.000
_cell.length_b   1.000
_cell.length_c   1.000
_cell.angle_alpha   90.00
_cell.angle_beta   90.00
_cell.angle_gamma   90.00
#
_symmetry.space_group_name_H-M   'P 1'
#
loop_
_entity.id
_entity.type
_entity.pdbx_description
1 polymer ?
#
loop_
_entity_poly.entity_id
_entity_poly.type
_entity_poly.pdbx_seq_one_letter_code
_entity_poly.pdbx_strand_id
1 'polypeptide(L)'
;MSFGDPNNPYGQPPQQPPAAPPAAPGYGYPAAPPGVPPQGYGYPQQPAYPGYPGGNQMLPQTMPGLLVTARVFLFLISAVQILAALGWFYFAAIANDVSNAADSYSSSSDDPFGAFGDGAGIASGVLVVIGLIAAALATLSITLGVKFGKGGQGVRITTVVYGALGGVIGLISLFVGLDSGLATAVIFPLIWVTFAAIITAAPVVPSGTAWFARPRY
;
A
#
# COMPACT_ATOMS: atom_id res chain seq x y z
N MET A 1 -8.63 64.27 -45.84
CA MET A 1 -8.16 63.37 -44.77
C MET A 1 -9.07 63.51 -43.58
N SER A 2 -9.35 62.41 -42.89
CA SER A 2 -9.79 62.28 -41.50
C SER A 2 -10.55 60.95 -41.46
N PHE A 3 -9.85 59.80 -41.47
CA PHE A 3 -9.17 59.27 -40.29
C PHE A 3 -9.88 59.75 -39.04
N GLY A 4 -10.84 58.93 -38.60
CA GLY A 4 -11.45 59.11 -37.29
C GLY A 4 -10.32 59.29 -36.27
N ASP A 5 -10.45 60.36 -35.51
CA ASP A 5 -9.50 60.77 -34.49
C ASP A 5 -9.10 59.59 -33.59
N PRO A 6 -7.79 59.28 -33.47
CA PRO A 6 -7.29 58.19 -32.63
C PRO A 6 -7.54 58.33 -31.12
N ASN A 7 -8.25 59.36 -30.67
CA ASN A 7 -8.36 59.70 -29.26
C ASN A 7 -9.82 59.85 -28.79
N ASN A 8 -10.68 58.89 -29.16
CA ASN A 8 -12.04 58.79 -28.61
C ASN A 8 -12.05 57.82 -27.40
N PRO A 9 -12.18 58.31 -26.16
CA PRO A 9 -12.09 57.49 -24.93
C PRO A 9 -13.23 56.48 -24.72
N TYR A 10 -14.23 56.46 -25.61
CA TYR A 10 -15.38 55.55 -25.56
C TYR A 10 -15.53 54.67 -26.83
N GLY A 11 -14.48 54.51 -27.63
CA GLY A 11 -14.50 53.61 -28.79
C GLY A 11 -14.63 52.13 -28.39
N GLN A 12 -15.53 51.40 -29.06
CA GLN A 12 -15.66 49.95 -28.89
C GLN A 12 -14.37 49.25 -29.37
N PRO A 13 -13.79 48.30 -28.60
CA PRO A 13 -12.55 47.63 -28.98
C PRO A 13 -12.76 46.77 -30.24
N PRO A 14 -11.89 46.87 -31.26
CA PRO A 14 -11.93 46.00 -32.43
C PRO A 14 -11.77 44.54 -32.02
N GLN A 15 -12.68 43.68 -32.48
CA GLN A 15 -12.56 42.23 -32.35
C GLN A 15 -11.28 41.75 -33.03
N GLN A 16 -10.29 41.34 -32.23
CA GLN A 16 -9.11 40.65 -32.71
C GLN A 16 -9.49 39.24 -33.20
N PRO A 17 -9.00 38.79 -34.36
CA PRO A 17 -9.10 37.39 -34.76
C PRO A 17 -8.35 36.49 -33.74
N PRO A 18 -8.81 35.25 -33.48
CA PRO A 18 -8.18 34.37 -32.51
C PRO A 18 -6.72 34.10 -32.88
N ALA A 19 -5.81 34.51 -31.99
CA ALA A 19 -4.39 34.20 -32.10
C ALA A 19 -4.20 32.67 -31.95
N ALA A 20 -3.56 32.07 -32.96
CA ALA A 20 -3.11 30.69 -32.90
C ALA A 20 -2.11 30.53 -31.72
N PRO A 21 -2.20 29.44 -30.93
CA PRO A 21 -1.32 29.22 -29.80
C PRO A 21 0.16 29.08 -30.25
N PRO A 22 1.14 29.57 -29.47
CA PRO A 22 2.56 29.45 -29.80
C PRO A 22 2.97 27.98 -29.90
N ALA A 23 3.55 27.62 -31.06
CA ALA A 23 4.14 26.32 -31.27
C ALA A 23 5.36 26.15 -30.34
N ALA A 24 5.27 25.18 -29.43
CA ALA A 24 6.43 24.69 -28.69
C ALA A 24 7.40 23.96 -29.66
N PRO A 25 8.72 23.99 -29.45
CA PRO A 25 9.69 23.49 -30.41
C PRO A 25 9.72 21.95 -30.41
N GLY A 26 9.28 21.37 -31.53
CA GLY A 26 9.83 20.18 -32.17
C GLY A 26 10.15 18.94 -31.33
N TYR A 27 9.31 17.91 -31.44
CA TYR A 27 9.76 16.51 -31.58
C TYR A 27 8.88 15.82 -32.62
N GLY A 28 9.51 15.37 -33.71
CA GLY A 28 8.84 14.94 -34.93
C GLY A 28 7.97 13.71 -34.77
N TYR A 29 6.72 13.81 -35.21
CA TYR A 29 5.89 12.66 -35.58
C TYR A 29 5.68 12.70 -37.10
N PRO A 30 5.83 11.58 -37.82
CA PRO A 30 5.63 11.56 -39.26
C PRO A 30 4.19 11.92 -39.62
N ALA A 31 4.02 12.86 -40.54
CA ALA A 31 2.72 13.23 -41.10
C ALA A 31 2.11 12.01 -41.81
N ALA A 32 0.98 11.53 -41.30
CA ALA A 32 0.19 10.52 -41.99
C ALA A 32 -0.58 11.17 -43.17
N PRO A 33 -0.69 10.48 -44.32
CA PRO A 33 -1.23 11.05 -45.55
C PRO A 33 -2.72 11.42 -45.43
N PRO A 34 -3.18 12.50 -46.09
CA PRO A 34 -4.58 12.91 -46.09
C PRO A 34 -5.40 11.98 -46.99
N GLY A 35 -6.40 11.29 -46.44
CA GLY A 35 -7.42 10.63 -47.27
C GLY A 35 -7.95 9.28 -46.82
N VAL A 36 -8.06 9.01 -45.51
CA VAL A 36 -8.79 7.82 -45.03
C VAL A 36 -9.78 8.26 -43.94
N PRO A 37 -11.09 8.01 -44.09
CA PRO A 37 -12.09 8.41 -43.11
C PRO A 37 -11.85 7.65 -41.80
N PRO A 38 -11.61 8.33 -40.66
CA PRO A 38 -11.53 7.65 -39.38
C PRO A 38 -12.91 7.10 -39.04
N GLN A 39 -13.03 5.78 -39.08
CA GLN A 39 -14.16 5.06 -38.49
C GLN A 39 -14.30 5.50 -37.03
N GLY A 40 -15.46 6.05 -36.72
CA GLY A 40 -15.83 6.49 -35.39
C GLY A 40 -15.79 5.32 -34.41
N TYR A 41 -15.00 5.50 -33.36
CA TYR A 41 -15.21 4.84 -32.07
C TYR A 41 -15.32 5.94 -31.03
N GLY A 42 -16.57 6.24 -30.67
CA GLY A 42 -16.94 7.30 -29.76
C GLY A 42 -16.42 7.04 -28.36
N TYR A 43 -15.42 7.80 -27.94
CA TYR A 43 -15.23 8.09 -26.53
C TYR A 43 -16.30 9.11 -26.11
N PRO A 44 -17.10 8.85 -25.06
CA PRO A 44 -17.89 9.90 -24.45
C PRO A 44 -16.91 10.93 -23.87
N GLN A 45 -16.80 12.06 -24.54
CA GLN A 45 -16.09 13.23 -24.06
C GLN A 45 -16.80 13.69 -22.78
N GLN A 46 -16.18 13.43 -21.62
CA GLN A 46 -16.73 13.93 -20.36
C GLN A 46 -16.77 15.46 -20.37
N PRO A 47 -17.83 16.10 -19.85
CA PRO A 47 -17.93 17.54 -19.78
C PRO A 47 -16.74 18.13 -19.02
N ALA A 48 -15.94 18.94 -19.71
CA ALA A 48 -14.86 19.70 -19.10
C ALA A 48 -15.47 20.70 -18.10
N TYR A 49 -15.35 20.41 -16.81
CA TYR A 49 -15.78 21.30 -15.74
C TYR A 49 -14.78 22.47 -15.64
N PRO A 50 -15.18 23.73 -15.86
CA PRO A 50 -14.29 24.88 -15.75
C PRO A 50 -14.17 25.27 -14.28
N GLY A 51 -12.98 25.14 -13.69
CA GLY A 51 -12.71 25.75 -12.39
C GLY A 51 -11.75 24.98 -11.48
N TYR A 52 -10.54 24.68 -11.93
CA TYR A 52 -9.41 24.51 -11.00
C TYR A 52 -8.09 24.88 -11.71
N PRO A 53 -7.40 25.94 -11.28
CA PRO A 53 -6.02 26.21 -11.67
C PRO A 53 -5.13 25.05 -11.23
N GLY A 54 -4.81 24.17 -12.18
CA GLY A 54 -4.28 22.82 -11.94
C GLY A 54 -4.72 21.78 -12.98
N GLY A 55 -5.59 22.18 -13.91
CA GLY A 55 -5.76 21.67 -15.28
C GLY A 55 -5.33 20.23 -15.57
N ASN A 56 -6.32 19.36 -15.76
CA ASN A 56 -6.21 18.14 -16.57
C ASN A 56 -5.02 17.21 -16.26
N GLN A 57 -4.73 16.93 -14.99
CA GLN A 57 -4.07 15.66 -14.69
C GLN A 57 -5.11 14.56 -14.90
N MET A 58 -5.00 13.85 -16.03
CA MET A 58 -5.70 12.58 -16.29
C MET A 58 -5.45 11.67 -15.08
N LEU A 59 -6.37 11.67 -14.11
CA LEU A 59 -6.25 10.85 -12.91
C LEU A 59 -6.19 9.38 -13.36
N PRO A 60 -5.25 8.57 -12.84
CA PRO A 60 -5.06 7.21 -13.29
C PRO A 60 -6.37 6.40 -13.21
N GLN A 61 -6.91 5.99 -14.35
CA GLN A 61 -8.09 5.12 -14.46
C GLN A 61 -7.76 3.68 -14.01
N THR A 62 -6.51 3.27 -14.19
CA THR A 62 -5.96 1.97 -13.77
C THR A 62 -4.98 2.16 -12.61
N MET A 63 -4.87 1.16 -11.73
CA MET A 63 -3.92 1.22 -10.62
C MET A 63 -2.48 1.27 -11.16
N PRO A 64 -1.65 2.21 -10.69
CA PRO A 64 -0.21 2.17 -10.91
C PRO A 64 0.36 0.80 -10.52
N GLY A 65 1.23 0.23 -11.36
CA GLY A 65 1.77 -1.11 -11.15
C GLY A 65 2.46 -1.30 -9.79
N LEU A 66 3.06 -0.23 -9.26
CA LEU A 66 3.71 -0.22 -7.95
C LEU A 66 2.70 -0.30 -6.78
N LEU A 67 1.46 0.15 -6.96
CA LEU A 67 0.39 -0.09 -6.00
C LEU A 67 -0.15 -1.52 -6.10
N VAL A 68 -0.13 -2.10 -7.29
CA VAL A 68 -0.50 -3.51 -7.49
C VAL A 68 0.52 -4.43 -6.81
N THR A 69 1.82 -4.17 -6.93
CA THR A 69 2.85 -4.95 -6.22
C THR A 69 2.71 -4.84 -4.70
N ALA A 70 2.49 -3.62 -4.17
CA ALA A 70 2.25 -3.43 -2.75
C ALA A 70 1.01 -4.21 -2.27
N ARG A 71 -0.06 -4.21 -3.06
CA ARG A 71 -1.27 -5.00 -2.79
C ARG A 71 -0.97 -6.50 -2.72
N VAL A 72 -0.18 -7.04 -3.65
CA VAL A 72 0.23 -8.46 -3.65
C VAL A 72 1.07 -8.78 -2.42
N PHE A 73 2.03 -7.92 -2.05
CA PHE A 73 2.85 -8.14 -0.86
C PHE A 73 2.04 -8.18 0.43
N LEU A 74 1.01 -7.35 0.57
CA LEU A 74 0.09 -7.44 1.72
C LEU A 74 -0.60 -8.79 1.81
N PHE A 75 -1.01 -9.37 0.68
CA PHE A 75 -1.59 -10.72 0.66
C PHE A 75 -0.56 -11.80 0.99
N LEU A 76 0.66 -11.70 0.46
CA LEU A 76 1.74 -12.65 0.79
C LEU A 76 2.08 -12.62 2.28
N ILE A 77 2.21 -11.42 2.86
CA ILE A 77 2.46 -11.23 4.29
C ILE A 77 1.31 -11.82 5.10
N SER A 78 0.06 -11.59 4.71
CA SER A 78 -1.09 -12.16 5.40
C SER A 78 -1.10 -13.69 5.37
N ALA A 79 -0.75 -14.31 4.25
CA ALA A 79 -0.69 -15.77 4.12
C ALA A 79 0.36 -16.34 5.08
N VAL A 80 1.55 -15.74 5.13
CA VAL A 80 2.61 -16.14 6.07
C VAL A 80 2.18 -15.92 7.52
N GLN A 81 1.51 -14.80 7.84
CA GLN A 81 1.03 -14.53 9.20
C GLN A 81 -0.08 -15.50 9.64
N ILE A 82 -0.97 -15.92 8.73
CA ILE A 82 -1.97 -16.95 9.01
C ILE A 82 -1.28 -18.28 9.33
N LEU A 83 -0.30 -18.69 8.53
CA LEU A 83 0.46 -19.91 8.78
C LEU A 83 1.21 -19.84 10.11
N ALA A 84 1.81 -18.69 10.44
CA ALA A 84 2.46 -18.47 11.73
C ALA A 84 1.46 -18.51 12.89
N ALA A 85 0.27 -17.91 12.75
CA ALA A 85 -0.78 -17.95 13.77
C ALA A 85 -1.26 -19.38 14.02
N LEU A 86 -1.49 -20.16 12.96
CA LEU A 86 -1.84 -21.58 13.05
C LEU A 86 -0.73 -22.39 13.73
N GLY A 87 0.54 -22.11 13.39
CA GLY A 87 1.69 -22.71 14.06
C GLY A 87 1.70 -22.42 15.56
N TRP A 88 1.48 -21.16 15.96
CA TRP A 88 1.40 -20.78 17.37
C TRP A 88 0.25 -21.45 18.11
N PHE A 89 -0.94 -21.55 17.50
CA PHE A 89 -2.05 -22.27 18.11
C PHE A 89 -1.76 -23.77 18.25
N TYR A 90 -1.09 -24.37 17.27
CA TYR A 90 -0.67 -25.77 17.34
C TYR A 90 0.34 -26.02 18.47
N PHE A 91 1.38 -25.19 18.58
CA PHE A 91 2.35 -25.28 19.68
C PHE A 91 1.71 -25.03 21.05
N ALA A 92 0.77 -24.08 21.13
CA ALA A 92 0.04 -23.82 22.37
C ALA A 92 -0.80 -25.03 22.80
N ALA A 93 -1.46 -25.71 21.85
CA ALA A 93 -2.23 -26.92 22.12
C ALA A 93 -1.34 -28.05 22.65
N ILE A 94 -0.20 -28.30 22.01
CA ILE A 94 0.77 -29.30 22.49
C ILE A 94 1.29 -28.96 23.89
N ALA A 95 1.66 -27.70 24.12
CA ALA A 95 2.15 -27.26 25.42
C ALA A 95 1.10 -27.49 26.53
N ASN A 96 -0.18 -27.25 26.22
CA ASN A 96 -1.29 -27.48 27.14
C ASN A 96 -1.49 -28.99 27.42
N ASP A 97 -1.50 -29.83 26.38
CA ASP A 97 -1.63 -31.28 26.51
C ASP A 97 -0.48 -31.88 27.35
N VAL A 98 0.76 -31.42 27.12
CA VAL A 98 1.93 -31.82 27.91
C VAL A 98 1.83 -31.35 29.36
N SER A 99 1.37 -30.11 29.62
CA SER A 99 1.19 -29.62 30.99
C SER A 99 0.16 -30.43 31.76
N ASN A 100 -1.01 -30.72 31.17
CA ASN A 100 -2.05 -31.51 31.81
C ASN A 100 -1.61 -32.94 32.08
N ALA A 101 -0.84 -33.54 31.15
CA ALA A 101 -0.26 -34.86 31.35
C ALA A 101 0.75 -34.84 32.51
N ALA A 102 1.66 -33.87 32.55
CA ALA A 102 2.64 -33.72 33.63
C ALA A 102 1.96 -33.57 35.01
N ASP A 103 0.90 -32.76 35.11
CA ASP A 103 0.14 -32.59 36.35
C ASP A 103 -0.55 -33.88 36.80
N SER A 104 -1.05 -34.70 35.86
CA SER A 104 -1.69 -35.98 36.17
C SER A 104 -0.71 -37.04 36.69
N TYR A 105 0.58 -36.94 36.36
CA TYR A 105 1.65 -37.83 36.85
C TYR A 105 2.40 -37.25 38.08
N SER A 106 2.29 -35.94 38.34
CA SER A 106 2.92 -35.24 39.45
C SER A 106 2.01 -35.22 40.68
N SER A 107 1.90 -36.35 41.39
CA SER A 107 1.08 -36.47 42.62
C SER A 107 1.82 -36.07 43.90
N SER A 108 3.07 -35.60 43.81
CA SER A 108 3.95 -35.34 44.95
C SER A 108 4.21 -33.84 45.13
N SER A 109 4.00 -33.32 46.33
CA SER A 109 4.23 -31.90 46.67
C SER A 109 5.69 -31.43 46.58
N ASP A 110 6.64 -32.35 46.38
CA ASP A 110 8.09 -32.10 46.27
C ASP A 110 8.66 -32.45 44.88
N ASP A 111 7.82 -32.51 43.84
CA ASP A 111 8.30 -32.90 42.51
C ASP A 111 9.09 -31.78 41.81
N PRO A 112 10.36 -32.01 41.41
CA PRO A 112 11.19 -31.03 40.69
C PRO A 112 10.63 -30.67 39.30
N PHE A 113 9.59 -31.38 38.85
CA PHE A 113 8.91 -31.16 37.58
C PHE A 113 7.61 -30.34 37.68
N GLY A 114 7.09 -30.08 38.89
CA GLY A 114 5.87 -29.25 39.07
C GLY A 114 6.05 -27.81 38.56
N ALA A 115 7.27 -27.28 38.63
CA ALA A 115 7.63 -25.99 38.04
C ALA A 115 7.54 -25.97 36.49
N PHE A 116 7.69 -27.12 35.83
CA PHE A 116 7.52 -27.22 34.38
C PHE A 116 6.04 -27.26 33.97
N GLY A 117 5.14 -27.82 34.79
CA GLY A 117 3.70 -27.81 34.56
C GLY A 117 3.10 -26.40 34.64
N ASP A 118 3.38 -25.69 35.73
CA ASP A 118 2.94 -24.29 35.94
C ASP A 118 3.57 -23.33 34.91
N GLY A 119 4.86 -23.51 34.61
CA GLY A 119 5.56 -22.74 33.58
C GLY A 119 5.04 -23.00 32.16
N ALA A 120 4.68 -24.24 31.85
CA ALA A 120 4.11 -24.62 30.55
C ALA A 120 2.66 -24.13 30.37
N GLY A 121 1.85 -24.13 31.43
CA GLY A 121 0.51 -23.55 31.43
C GLY A 121 0.53 -22.04 31.13
N ILE A 122 1.38 -21.28 31.82
CA ILE A 122 1.60 -19.85 31.58
C ILE A 122 2.17 -19.60 30.18
N ALA A 123 3.13 -20.43 29.74
CA ALA A 123 3.69 -20.35 28.40
C ALA A 123 2.62 -20.60 27.32
N SER A 124 1.73 -21.60 27.49
CA SER A 124 0.65 -21.89 26.55
C SER A 124 -0.29 -20.70 26.36
N GLY A 125 -0.64 -19.99 27.45
CA GLY A 125 -1.45 -18.77 27.39
C GLY A 125 -0.76 -17.64 26.61
N VAL A 126 0.55 -17.43 26.84
CA VAL A 126 1.35 -16.44 26.09
C VAL A 126 1.41 -16.78 24.59
N LEU A 127 1.57 -18.06 24.25
CA LEU A 127 1.59 -18.52 22.86
C LEU A 127 0.26 -18.29 22.14
N VAL A 128 -0.87 -18.49 22.82
CA VAL A 128 -2.21 -18.18 22.28
C VAL A 128 -2.35 -16.68 22.01
N VAL A 129 -1.89 -15.82 22.93
CA VAL A 129 -1.95 -14.36 22.76
C VAL A 129 -1.11 -13.90 21.56
N ILE A 130 0.10 -14.46 21.38
CA ILE A 130 0.94 -14.19 20.21
C ILE A 130 0.24 -14.64 18.92
N GLY A 131 -0.40 -15.83 18.94
CA GLY A 131 -1.20 -16.33 17.82
C GLY A 131 -2.36 -15.40 17.45
N LEU A 132 -3.07 -14.86 18.45
CA LEU A 132 -4.16 -13.90 18.22
C LEU A 132 -3.67 -12.56 17.65
N ILE A 133 -2.54 -12.04 18.12
CA ILE A 133 -1.92 -10.83 17.57
C ILE A 133 -1.53 -11.06 16.10
N ALA A 134 -0.90 -12.20 15.79
CA ALA A 134 -0.55 -12.56 14.42
C ALA A 134 -1.80 -12.67 13.53
N ALA A 135 -2.89 -13.27 14.02
CA ALA A 135 -4.16 -13.35 13.30
C ALA A 135 -4.83 -11.97 13.09
N ALA A 136 -4.72 -11.07 14.06
CA ALA A 136 -5.22 -9.70 13.94
C ALA A 136 -4.45 -8.90 12.87
N LEU A 137 -3.12 -9.01 12.86
CA LEU A 137 -2.27 -8.39 11.82
C LEU A 137 -2.53 -9.01 10.44
N ALA A 138 -2.81 -10.30 10.36
CA ALA A 138 -3.18 -10.96 9.11
C ALA A 138 -4.51 -10.43 8.57
N THR A 139 -5.50 -10.26 9.45
CA THR A 139 -6.80 -9.69 9.09
C THR A 139 -6.64 -8.23 8.62
N LEU A 140 -5.80 -7.45 9.29
CA LEU A 140 -5.50 -6.08 8.90
C LEU A 140 -4.83 -6.02 7.52
N SER A 141 -3.84 -6.86 7.25
CA SER A 141 -3.17 -6.89 5.94
C SER A 141 -4.09 -7.31 4.80
N ILE A 142 -4.99 -8.28 5.02
CA ILE A 142 -6.02 -8.67 4.04
C ILE A 142 -6.98 -7.51 3.76
N THR A 143 -7.51 -6.89 4.82
CA THR A 143 -8.48 -5.79 4.67
C THR A 143 -7.87 -4.59 3.94
N LEU A 144 -6.60 -4.27 4.19
CA LEU A 144 -5.86 -3.29 3.39
C LEU A 144 -5.75 -3.74 1.94
N GLY A 145 -5.23 -4.95 1.67
CA GLY A 145 -5.07 -5.49 0.32
C GLY A 145 -6.37 -5.46 -0.50
N VAL A 146 -7.51 -5.78 0.09
CA VAL A 146 -8.82 -5.69 -0.58
C VAL A 146 -9.21 -4.22 -0.83
N LYS A 147 -8.96 -3.33 0.12
CA LYS A 147 -9.34 -1.91 0.03
C LYS A 147 -8.40 -1.04 -0.82
N PHE A 148 -7.19 -1.49 -1.15
CA PHE A 148 -6.32 -0.86 -2.16
C PHE A 148 -7.06 -0.68 -3.49
N GLY A 149 -7.95 -1.64 -3.78
CA GLY A 149 -8.98 -1.63 -4.82
C GLY A 149 -9.71 -0.29 -5.01
N LYS A 150 -10.16 0.25 -3.89
CA LYS A 150 -11.13 1.34 -3.83
C LYS A 150 -10.46 2.72 -3.74
N GLY A 151 -9.14 2.76 -3.51
CA GLY A 151 -8.35 4.00 -3.55
C GLY A 151 -8.66 4.99 -2.42
N GLY A 152 -9.01 4.52 -1.22
CA GLY A 152 -9.28 5.31 -0.01
C GLY A 152 -8.08 6.07 0.58
N GLN A 153 -8.22 7.35 0.98
CA GLN A 153 -7.16 8.06 1.74
C GLN A 153 -6.86 7.38 3.08
N GLY A 154 -7.89 6.87 3.78
CA GLY A 154 -7.69 6.06 4.98
C GLY A 154 -6.83 4.82 4.71
N VAL A 155 -7.06 4.13 3.59
CA VAL A 155 -6.29 2.94 3.20
C VAL A 155 -4.83 3.29 2.94
N ARG A 156 -4.58 4.41 2.26
CA ARG A 156 -3.23 4.92 2.01
C ARG A 156 -2.47 5.12 3.32
N ILE A 157 -3.06 5.88 4.25
CA ILE A 157 -2.42 6.22 5.53
C ILE A 157 -2.22 4.97 6.37
N THR A 158 -3.25 4.13 6.54
CA THR A 158 -3.13 2.90 7.33
C THR A 158 -2.08 1.95 6.75
N THR A 159 -1.89 1.92 5.43
CA THR A 159 -0.85 1.08 4.83
C THR A 159 0.55 1.63 5.05
N VAL A 160 0.72 2.96 4.97
CA VAL A 160 1.99 3.60 5.31
C VAL A 160 2.35 3.32 6.76
N VAL A 161 1.39 3.45 7.68
CA VAL A 161 1.61 3.18 9.11
C VAL A 161 1.91 1.70 9.35
N TYR A 162 1.12 0.79 8.75
CA TYR A 162 1.34 -0.65 8.87
C TYR A 162 2.72 -1.07 8.35
N GLY A 163 3.11 -0.57 7.17
CA GLY A 163 4.40 -0.86 6.57
C GLY A 163 5.56 -0.26 7.36
N ALA A 164 5.42 0.95 7.90
CA ALA A 164 6.43 1.58 8.72
C ALA A 164 6.65 0.82 10.04
N LEU A 165 5.57 0.45 10.74
CA LEU A 165 5.67 -0.33 11.98
C LEU A 165 6.31 -1.70 11.73
N GLY A 166 5.85 -2.41 10.70
CA GLY A 166 6.45 -3.69 10.29
C GLY A 166 7.92 -3.53 9.88
N GLY A 167 8.26 -2.44 9.21
CA GLY A 167 9.63 -2.12 8.78
C GLY A 167 10.57 -1.83 9.96
N VAL A 168 10.12 -1.09 10.96
CA VAL A 168 10.90 -0.83 12.18
C VAL A 168 11.18 -2.14 12.93
N ILE A 169 10.17 -2.99 13.10
CA ILE A 169 10.35 -4.30 13.74
C ILE A 169 11.35 -5.14 12.93
N GLY A 170 11.20 -5.18 11.60
CA GLY A 170 12.11 -5.91 10.72
C GLY A 170 13.56 -5.39 10.78
N LEU A 171 13.75 -4.08 10.87
CA LEU A 171 15.07 -3.47 11.01
C LEU A 171 15.72 -3.84 12.33
N ILE A 172 14.98 -3.80 13.44
CA ILE A 172 15.48 -4.24 14.75
C ILE A 172 15.89 -5.71 14.66
N SER A 173 15.03 -6.57 14.10
CA SER A 173 15.35 -7.99 13.89
C SER A 173 16.57 -8.20 12.98
N LEU A 174 16.77 -7.34 11.99
CA LEU A 174 17.94 -7.38 11.11
C LEU A 174 19.23 -7.08 11.86
N PHE A 175 19.26 -6.04 12.68
CA PHE A 175 20.45 -5.71 13.49
C PHE A 175 20.80 -6.83 14.47
N VAL A 176 19.80 -7.42 15.12
CA VAL A 176 20.00 -8.60 15.98
C VAL A 176 20.52 -9.79 15.16
N GLY A 177 19.98 -10.02 13.96
CA GLY A 177 20.43 -11.09 13.08
C GLY A 177 21.87 -10.90 12.60
N LEU A 178 22.27 -9.68 12.29
CA LEU A 178 23.63 -9.34 11.87
C LEU A 178 24.66 -9.61 12.98
N ASP A 179 24.29 -9.36 14.24
CA ASP A 179 25.15 -9.63 15.40
C ASP A 179 25.30 -11.14 15.69
N SER A 180 24.26 -11.94 15.38
CA SER A 180 24.28 -13.39 15.61
C SER A 180 25.23 -14.19 14.69
N GLY A 181 25.72 -13.58 13.60
CA GLY A 181 26.60 -14.25 12.62
C GLY A 181 25.95 -15.35 11.78
N LEU A 182 24.67 -15.66 11.99
CA LEU A 182 23.92 -16.68 11.25
C LEU A 182 23.28 -16.07 10.00
N ALA A 183 23.62 -16.60 8.81
CA ALA A 183 23.05 -16.12 7.55
C ALA A 183 21.50 -16.22 7.53
N THR A 184 20.93 -17.27 8.10
CA THR A 184 19.48 -17.45 8.22
C THR A 184 18.81 -16.39 9.09
N ALA A 185 19.51 -15.90 10.12
CA ALA A 185 19.02 -14.82 10.98
C ALA A 185 19.02 -13.45 10.27
N VAL A 186 19.76 -13.30 9.17
CA VAL A 186 19.86 -12.05 8.38
C VAL A 186 18.93 -12.06 7.17
N ILE A 187 18.84 -13.19 6.45
CA ILE A 187 18.09 -13.27 5.18
C ILE A 187 16.60 -12.99 5.39
N PHE A 188 15.97 -13.60 6.39
CA PHE A 188 14.54 -13.42 6.65
C PHE A 188 14.18 -11.96 6.99
N PRO A 189 14.84 -11.29 7.95
CA PRO A 189 14.54 -9.89 8.24
C PRO A 189 14.93 -8.94 7.09
N LEU A 190 15.95 -9.24 6.28
CA LEU A 190 16.23 -8.45 5.06
C LEU A 190 15.07 -8.45 4.08
N ILE A 191 14.50 -9.64 3.80
CA ILE A 191 13.35 -9.78 2.90
C ILE A 191 12.15 -9.03 3.49
N TRP A 192 11.93 -9.17 4.80
CA TRP A 192 10.85 -8.47 5.50
C TRP A 192 10.96 -6.95 5.40
N VAL A 193 12.14 -6.39 5.66
CA VAL A 193 12.40 -4.95 5.54
C VAL A 193 12.20 -4.47 4.11
N THR A 194 12.62 -5.26 3.12
CA THR A 194 12.42 -4.93 1.70
C THR A 194 10.94 -4.84 1.36
N PHE A 195 10.12 -5.79 1.82
CA PHE A 195 8.68 -5.76 1.62
C PHE A 195 8.05 -4.56 2.32
N ALA A 196 8.44 -4.29 3.57
CA ALA A 196 7.99 -3.15 4.35
C ALA A 196 8.31 -1.80 3.67
N ALA A 197 9.50 -1.65 3.11
CA ALA A 197 9.90 -0.47 2.37
C ALA A 197 9.02 -0.25 1.14
N ILE A 198 8.76 -1.30 0.36
CA ILE A 198 7.95 -1.20 -0.87
C ILE A 198 6.48 -0.86 -0.55
N ILE A 199 5.87 -1.52 0.44
CA ILE A 199 4.46 -1.23 0.82
C ILE A 199 4.30 0.17 1.44
N THR A 200 5.35 0.71 2.05
CA THR A 200 5.35 2.06 2.62
C THR A 200 5.59 3.13 1.55
N ALA A 201 6.50 2.88 0.60
CA ALA A 201 6.82 3.80 -0.48
C ALA A 201 5.72 3.87 -1.55
N ALA A 202 5.03 2.76 -1.80
CA ALA A 202 4.04 2.66 -2.88
C ALA A 202 2.89 3.66 -2.82
N PRO A 203 2.32 3.97 -1.65
CA PRO A 203 1.22 4.93 -1.53
C PRO A 203 1.70 6.38 -1.46
N VAL A 204 3.00 6.65 -1.31
CA VAL A 204 3.56 8.01 -1.17
C VAL A 204 4.23 8.54 -2.44
N VAL A 205 4.55 7.69 -3.40
CA VAL A 205 5.04 8.14 -4.71
C VAL A 205 3.95 8.91 -5.49
N PRO A 206 4.31 9.85 -6.38
CA PRO A 206 3.35 10.71 -7.08
C PRO A 206 2.23 9.95 -7.82
N SER A 207 2.53 8.79 -8.40
CA SER A 207 1.54 7.93 -9.06
C SER A 207 0.57 7.30 -8.05
N GLY A 208 1.07 6.91 -6.88
CA GLY A 208 0.27 6.37 -5.78
C GLY A 208 -0.63 7.44 -5.17
N THR A 209 -0.10 8.64 -4.91
CA THR A 209 -0.89 9.75 -4.34
C THR A 209 -2.01 10.17 -5.28
N ALA A 210 -1.75 10.25 -6.59
CA ALA A 210 -2.76 10.53 -7.61
C ALA A 210 -3.89 9.49 -7.62
N TRP A 211 -3.56 8.19 -7.49
CA TRP A 211 -4.57 7.13 -7.39
C TRP A 211 -5.50 7.30 -6.19
N PHE A 212 -4.94 7.61 -5.01
CA PHE A 212 -5.74 7.78 -3.79
C PHE A 212 -6.50 9.12 -3.73
N ALA A 213 -6.06 10.13 -4.49
CA ALA A 213 -6.67 11.46 -4.57
C ALA A 213 -7.81 11.57 -5.59
N ARG A 214 -8.07 10.52 -6.38
CA ARG A 214 -9.14 10.55 -7.39
C ARG A 214 -10.53 10.77 -6.77
N PRO A 215 -11.41 11.55 -7.42
CA PRO A 215 -12.81 11.65 -7.05
C PRO A 215 -13.48 10.27 -7.06
N ARG A 216 -14.35 10.04 -6.08
CA ARG A 216 -15.16 8.83 -5.97
C ARG A 216 -16.61 9.29 -6.04
N TYR A 217 -17.27 8.96 -7.15
CA TYR A 217 -18.69 9.19 -7.37
C TYR A 217 -19.42 7.87 -7.21
#